data_AF-A0A6I1KCA2-F1
#
_entry.id   AF-A0A6I1KCA2-F1
#
_cell.length_a   1.000
_cell.length_b   1.000
_cell.length_c   1.000
_cell.angle_alpha   90.00
_cell.angle_beta   90.00
_cell.angle_gamma   90.00
#
_symmetry.space_group_name_H-M   'P 1'
#
loop_
_entity.id
_entity.type
_entity.pdbx_description
1 polymer ?
#
loop_
_entity_poly.entity_id
_entity_poly.type
_entity_poly.pdbx_seq_one_letter_code
_entity_poly.pdbx_strand_id
1 'polypeptide(L)'
;MKPGPVKMWFITWVWNHTPTCKEVTRLASQRLDGPLPLSTRLRVWLHTTICAWCKRYLEQVKLVRDAAPGYADKVEQASEKSLSADAKARMKRAMREKDAE
;
A
#
# COMPACT_ATOMS: atom_id res chain seq x y z
N MET A 1 -9.61 17.68 25.31
CA MET A 1 -11.09 17.67 25.20
C MET A 1 -11.57 16.24 25.46
N LYS A 2 -12.20 15.97 26.62
CA LYS A 2 -12.78 14.65 26.91
C LYS A 2 -14.05 14.48 26.07
N PRO A 3 -14.19 13.43 25.26
CA PRO A 3 -15.42 13.20 24.50
C PRO A 3 -16.57 12.92 25.48
N GLY A 4 -17.71 13.59 25.31
CA GLY A 4 -18.91 13.40 26.12
C GLY A 4 -19.56 12.01 25.93
N PRO A 5 -20.51 11.62 26.78
CA PRO A 5 -21.04 10.25 26.87
C PRO A 5 -21.68 9.76 25.55
N VAL A 6 -22.35 10.64 24.80
CA VAL A 6 -22.92 10.33 23.47
C VAL A 6 -21.83 10.05 22.43
N LYS A 7 -20.71 10.78 22.53
CA LYS A 7 -19.56 10.65 21.64
C LYS A 7 -18.84 9.32 21.87
N MET A 8 -18.84 8.82 23.11
CA MET A 8 -18.27 7.52 23.45
C MET A 8 -19.08 6.36 22.86
N TRP A 9 -20.41 6.41 22.94
CA TRP A 9 -21.29 5.38 22.36
C TRP A 9 -21.11 5.26 20.83
N PHE A 10 -21.04 6.39 20.12
CA PHE A 10 -20.78 6.41 18.68
C PHE A 10 -19.40 5.83 18.34
N ILE A 11 -18.35 6.19 19.07
CA ILE A 11 -17.00 5.67 18.85
C ILE A 11 -16.96 4.14 19.03
N THR A 12 -17.63 3.62 20.07
CA THR A 12 -17.68 2.17 20.33
C THR A 12 -18.47 1.43 19.24
N TRP A 13 -19.59 1.99 18.77
CA TRP A 13 -20.35 1.41 17.67
C TRP A 13 -19.54 1.39 16.36
N VAL A 14 -18.87 2.49 16.01
CA VAL A 14 -17.99 2.56 14.84
C VAL A 14 -16.82 1.59 14.98
N TRP A 15 -16.23 1.44 16.16
CA TRP A 15 -15.13 0.50 16.39
C TRP A 15 -15.56 -0.96 16.14
N ASN A 16 -16.78 -1.34 16.49
CA ASN A 16 -17.30 -2.69 16.27
C ASN A 16 -17.66 -2.97 14.79
N HIS A 17 -18.00 -1.94 14.01
CA HIS A 17 -18.40 -2.08 12.60
C HIS A 17 -17.26 -1.75 11.61
N THR A 18 -16.14 -1.21 12.08
CA THR A 18 -14.97 -0.89 11.24
C THR A 18 -13.91 -1.98 11.31
N PRO A 19 -13.12 -2.17 10.24
CA PRO A 19 -11.98 -3.08 10.29
C PRO A 19 -10.98 -2.65 11.37
N THR A 20 -10.28 -3.61 11.95
CA THR A 20 -9.23 -3.35 12.94
C THR A 20 -8.09 -2.52 12.34
N CYS A 21 -7.30 -1.84 13.17
CA CYS A 21 -6.13 -1.08 12.70
C CYS A 21 -5.20 -1.92 11.82
N LYS A 22 -4.98 -3.20 12.17
CA LYS A 22 -4.17 -4.15 11.41
C LYS A 22 -4.76 -4.43 10.02
N GLU A 23 -6.07 -4.53 9.94
CA GLU A 23 -6.74 -4.75 8.67
C GLU A 23 -6.72 -3.49 7.81
N VAL A 24 -6.87 -2.31 8.42
CA VAL A 24 -6.72 -1.02 7.72
C VAL A 24 -5.33 -0.87 7.12
N THR A 25 -4.27 -1.20 7.85
CA THR A 25 -2.90 -1.12 7.33
C THR A 25 -2.67 -2.12 6.20
N ARG A 26 -3.18 -3.35 6.33
CA ARG A 26 -3.13 -4.37 5.27
C ARG A 26 -3.84 -3.91 3.98
N LEU A 27 -5.05 -3.37 4.13
CA LEU A 27 -5.84 -2.84 3.01
C LEU A 27 -5.17 -1.63 2.36
N ALA A 28 -4.51 -0.78 3.15
CA ALA A 28 -3.74 0.34 2.62
C ALA A 28 -2.53 -0.12 1.81
N SER A 29 -1.84 -1.18 2.23
CA SER A 29 -0.76 -1.80 1.45
C SER A 29 -1.31 -2.36 0.13
N GLN A 30 -2.41 -3.11 0.17
CA GLN A 30 -3.04 -3.66 -1.05
C GLN A 30 -3.47 -2.57 -2.05
N ARG A 31 -3.73 -1.33 -1.61
CA ARG A 31 -4.02 -0.22 -2.53
C ARG A 31 -2.83 0.18 -3.38
N LEU A 32 -1.62 -0.10 -2.93
CA LEU A 32 -0.41 0.14 -3.70
C LEU A 32 -0.32 -0.84 -4.87
N ASP A 33 -0.76 -2.09 -4.67
CA ASP A 33 -0.65 -3.16 -5.67
C ASP A 33 -1.83 -3.18 -6.68
N GLY A 34 -2.99 -2.57 -6.36
CA GLY A 34 -4.13 -2.56 -7.26
C GLY A 34 -5.38 -1.79 -6.78
N PRO A 35 -6.43 -1.70 -7.61
CA PRO A 35 -7.67 -1.02 -7.25
C PRO A 35 -8.46 -1.80 -6.20
N LEU A 36 -8.66 -1.19 -5.03
CA LEU A 36 -9.52 -1.77 -4.00
C LEU A 36 -11.02 -1.56 -4.26
N PRO A 37 -11.89 -2.49 -3.81
CA PRO A 37 -13.34 -2.32 -3.81
C PRO A 37 -13.77 -1.05 -3.07
N LEU A 38 -14.73 -0.31 -3.65
CA LEU A 38 -15.24 0.95 -3.10
C LEU A 38 -15.84 0.79 -1.68
N SER A 39 -16.49 -0.33 -1.40
CA SER A 39 -17.04 -0.67 -0.07
C SER A 39 -15.97 -0.76 1.01
N THR A 40 -14.79 -1.28 0.66
CA THR A 40 -13.64 -1.34 1.55
C THR A 40 -13.03 0.05 1.77
N ARG A 41 -13.12 0.94 0.77
CA ARG A 41 -12.68 2.33 0.93
C ARG A 41 -13.51 3.09 1.97
N LEU A 42 -14.83 2.91 1.95
CA LEU A 42 -15.73 3.56 2.89
C LEU A 42 -15.46 3.11 4.34
N ARG A 43 -15.28 1.79 4.55
CA ARG A 43 -14.95 1.23 5.87
C ARG A 43 -13.63 1.76 6.46
N VAL A 44 -12.59 1.88 5.62
CA VAL A 44 -11.31 2.47 6.03
C VAL A 44 -11.45 3.95 6.37
N TRP A 45 -12.23 4.71 5.59
CA TRP A 45 -12.47 6.13 5.87
C TRP A 45 -13.17 6.33 7.21
N LEU A 46 -14.21 5.54 7.50
CA LEU A 46 -14.88 5.55 8.81
C LEU A 46 -13.89 5.28 9.95
N HIS A 47 -13.02 4.27 9.83
CA HIS A 47 -12.01 3.99 10.85
C HIS A 47 -11.07 5.18 11.10
N THR A 48 -10.64 5.88 10.05
CA THR A 48 -9.74 7.04 10.20
C THR A 48 -10.38 8.27 10.85
N THR A 49 -11.71 8.36 10.89
CA THR A 49 -12.41 9.42 11.64
C THR A 49 -12.32 9.23 13.15
N ILE A 50 -12.17 7.99 13.62
CA ILE A 50 -12.03 7.65 15.05
C ILE A 50 -10.58 7.34 15.46
N CYS A 51 -9.70 7.03 14.50
CA CYS A 51 -8.31 6.65 14.73
C CYS A 51 -7.33 7.57 13.98
N ALA A 52 -6.72 8.50 14.71
CA ALA A 52 -5.74 9.45 14.17
C ALA A 52 -4.47 8.77 13.63
N TRP A 53 -4.06 7.63 14.20
CA TRP A 53 -2.89 6.87 13.74
C TRP A 53 -3.09 6.29 12.35
N CYS A 54 -4.24 5.66 12.12
CA CYS A 54 -4.59 5.13 10.80
C CYS A 54 -4.73 6.26 9.77
N LYS A 55 -5.23 7.43 10.17
CA LYS A 55 -5.27 8.62 9.30
C LYS A 55 -3.87 9.00 8.83
N ARG A 56 -2.91 9.17 9.75
CA ARG A 56 -1.52 9.53 9.44
C ARG A 56 -0.84 8.48 8.56
N TYR A 57 -1.06 7.20 8.85
CA TYR A 57 -0.49 6.12 8.03
C TYR A 57 -1.00 6.15 6.59
N LEU A 58 -2.31 6.39 6.37
CA LEU A 58 -2.84 6.52 5.01
C LEU A 58 -2.25 7.71 4.24
N GLU A 59 -1.98 8.82 4.92
CA GLU A 59 -1.30 9.97 4.33
C GLU A 59 0.12 9.61 3.88
N GLN A 60 0.86 8.84 4.68
CA GLN A 60 2.19 8.32 4.30
C GLN A 60 2.12 7.39 3.09
N VAL A 61 1.18 6.45 3.08
CA VAL A 61 0.98 5.52 1.96
C VAL A 61 0.61 6.28 0.68
N LYS A 62 -0.23 7.32 0.79
CA LYS A 62 -0.58 8.19 -0.34
C LYS A 62 0.64 8.95 -0.87
N LEU A 63 1.48 9.50 0.01
CA LEU A 63 2.71 10.18 -0.39
C LEU A 63 3.64 9.24 -1.17
N VAL A 64 3.81 8.00 -0.72
CA VAL A 64 4.60 6.99 -1.44
C VAL A 64 3.99 6.71 -2.82
N ARG A 65 2.66 6.52 -2.89
CA ARG A 65 1.95 6.29 -4.15
C ARG A 65 2.11 7.45 -5.13
N ASP A 66 2.00 8.69 -4.66
CA ASP A 66 2.07 9.88 -5.50
C ASP A 66 3.51 10.16 -5.96
N ALA A 67 4.52 9.79 -5.15
CA ALA A 67 5.93 9.91 -5.51
C ALA A 67 6.43 8.80 -6.47
N ALA A 68 5.79 7.63 -6.47
CA ALA A 68 6.23 6.48 -7.27
C ALA A 68 6.18 6.72 -8.80
N PRO A 69 5.16 7.36 -9.41
CA PRO A 69 5.15 7.69 -10.83
C PRO A 69 6.33 8.57 -11.26
N GLY A 70 6.73 9.55 -10.44
CA GLY A 70 7.91 10.39 -10.72
C GLY A 70 9.24 9.62 -10.65
N TYR A 71 9.22 8.41 -10.10
CA TYR A 71 10.33 7.46 -10.15
C TYR A 71 10.22 6.49 -11.33
N ALA A 72 9.01 6.16 -11.79
CA ALA A 72 8.81 5.25 -12.93
C ALA A 72 9.50 5.78 -14.19
N ASP A 73 9.36 7.07 -14.53
CA ASP A 73 10.07 7.68 -15.66
C ASP A 73 11.60 7.62 -15.51
N LYS A 74 12.11 7.72 -14.27
CA LYS A 74 13.55 7.60 -13.98
C LYS A 74 14.05 6.15 -14.04
N VAL A 75 13.20 5.19 -13.67
CA VAL A 75 13.46 3.76 -13.79
C VAL A 75 13.38 3.34 -15.25
N GLU A 76 12.49 3.90 -16.06
CA GLU A 76 12.41 3.67 -17.50
C GLU A 76 13.72 4.11 -18.18
N GLN A 77 14.22 5.31 -17.88
CA GLN A 77 15.53 5.80 -18.37
C GLN A 77 16.72 4.97 -17.85
N ALA A 78 16.62 4.41 -16.64
CA ALA A 78 17.61 3.45 -16.14
C ALA A 78 17.47 2.06 -16.79
N SER A 79 16.27 1.70 -17.24
CA SER A 79 15.97 0.45 -17.95
C SER A 79 16.38 0.53 -19.43
N GLU A 80 16.36 1.71 -20.03
CA GLU A 80 16.97 1.98 -21.34
C GLU A 80 18.49 1.75 -21.31
N LYS A 81 19.14 1.85 -20.14
CA LYS A 81 20.44 1.24 -19.89
C LYS A 81 20.27 -0.27 -19.67
N SER A 82 19.76 -0.96 -20.69
CA SER A 82 19.68 -2.41 -20.74
C SER A 82 21.06 -3.00 -20.45
N LEU A 83 21.09 -4.11 -19.71
CA LEU A 83 22.28 -4.95 -19.60
C LEU A 83 22.87 -5.20 -20.99
N SER A 84 24.21 -5.15 -21.07
CA SER A 84 24.93 -5.58 -22.28
C SER A 84 24.47 -6.98 -22.70
N ALA A 85 24.46 -7.24 -24.00
CA ALA A 85 24.08 -8.53 -24.56
C ALA A 85 24.84 -9.70 -23.89
N ASP A 86 26.11 -9.48 -23.54
CA ASP A 86 26.95 -10.45 -22.81
C ASP A 86 26.40 -10.78 -21.41
N ALA A 87 26.08 -9.75 -20.61
CA ALA A 87 25.54 -9.93 -19.26
C ALA A 87 24.20 -10.68 -19.29
N LYS A 88 23.35 -10.39 -20.28
CA LYS A 88 22.06 -11.05 -20.49
C LYS A 88 22.24 -12.52 -20.90
N ALA A 89 23.24 -12.83 -21.73
CA ALA A 89 23.56 -14.20 -22.12
C ALA A 89 24.08 -15.05 -20.95
N ARG A 90 24.96 -14.47 -20.11
CA ARG A 90 25.47 -15.12 -18.89
C ARG A 90 24.35 -15.46 -17.91
N MET A 91 23.43 -14.52 -17.66
CA MET A 91 22.26 -14.76 -16.80
C MET A 91 21.35 -15.86 -17.37
N LYS A 92 21.08 -15.84 -18.68
CA LYS A 92 20.25 -16.88 -19.33
C LYS A 92 20.87 -18.27 -19.21
N ARG A 93 22.20 -18.38 -19.31
CA ARG A 93 22.92 -19.65 -19.15
C ARG A 93 22.80 -20.18 -17.73
N ALA A 94 23.03 -19.33 -16.73
CA ALA A 94 22.94 -19.72 -15.32
C ALA A 94 21.53 -20.19 -14.92
N MET A 95 20.47 -19.57 -15.46
CA MET A 95 19.08 -20.03 -15.22
C MET A 95 18.85 -21.43 -15.82
N ARG A 96 19.33 -21.68 -17.05
CA ARG A 96 19.20 -23.00 -17.70
C ARG A 96 19.96 -24.11 -17.00
N GLU A 97 21.12 -23.79 -16.43
CA GLU A 97 21.92 -24.73 -15.64
C GLU A 97 21.21 -25.08 -14.32
N LYS A 98 20.50 -24.11 -13.71
CA LYS A 98 19.68 -24.32 -12.51
C LYS A 98 18.40 -25.13 -12.76
N ASP A 99 17.79 -24.99 -13.93
CA ASP A 99 16.59 -25.74 -14.31
C ASP A 99 16.91 -27.20 -14.74
N ALA A 100 18.19 -27.51 -14.99
CA ALA A 100 18.66 -28.82 -15.42
C ALA A 100 19.23 -29.69 -14.29
N GLU A 101 19.34 -29.14 -13.07
CA GLU A 101 19.76 -29.79 -11.82
C GLU A 101 18.54 -30.17 -10.97
#